data_AF-A0A1J5D0G2-F1
#
_entry.id   AF-A0A1J5D0G2-F1
#
_cell.length_a   1.000
_cell.length_b   1.000
_cell.length_c   1.000
_cell.angle_alpha   90.00
_cell.angle_beta   90.00
_cell.angle_gamma   90.00
#
_symmetry.space_group_name_H-M   'P 1'
#
loop_
_entity.id
_entity.type
_entity.pdbx_description
1 polymer ?
#
loop_
_entity_poly.entity_id
_entity_poly.type
_entity_poly.pdbx_seq_one_letter_code
_entity_poly.pdbx_strand_id
1 'polypeptide(L)'
;MWYNAFRRGKSGFCAAISFSFGVFMQNHYQLLGTANFASIEEIQKAFNRLYADLFTSGSPLANIPRLKELKDAFDILNSPELRAGYDAKLRDFLHELDRQYEKAVDALAAEKYDDSIALLKSCLKVNPREPDFYETLGLAYQLSERLDEAVKCFQQGLQLNLRNASFHRYLGDIYRIRRDDDKADTHYLDAAEGFKEMLKVDPKNISTLELLADTYGKMRWYDEAIEVFEKLIEQHPFRAEYHRDIGGIFYELDRLEEAEVQLLEALRSSPGDSSALLYLGLVYFKRRLLGLAVRNLEDSLKSKPDQPEVLKLIEKIREIAGEVGRTVEEIIYDVSPDAVVEGIIKWYNIETGVGVLSCPEYPEVLLHFSALKPEDQETIAKGDRVRFGVVKDKIGPVAVQIEKIDAAKDGDTLPGVILRFDPNRKIGIVQTASGREIVFPFSALAQDLLEKLEIGTEVLFETKSLLGISDAPIEQATNIRRRKKKPTSKKPPIPAI
;
A
#
# COMPACT_ATOMS: atom_id res chain seq x y z
N MET A 1 -12.48 6.63 1.81
CA MET A 1 -11.51 6.84 0.72
C MET A 1 -11.25 5.56 -0.08
N TRP A 2 -11.35 4.37 0.54
CA TRP A 2 -11.43 3.05 -0.14
C TRP A 2 -12.37 2.99 -1.36
N TYR A 3 -13.52 3.66 -1.28
CA TYR A 3 -14.54 3.67 -2.33
C TYR A 3 -14.07 4.23 -3.69
N ASN A 4 -13.04 5.09 -3.71
CA ASN A 4 -12.52 5.68 -4.95
C ASN A 4 -11.32 4.93 -5.55
N ALA A 5 -10.67 4.03 -4.79
CA ALA A 5 -9.62 3.16 -5.32
C ALA A 5 -10.22 2.10 -6.27
N PHE A 6 -11.41 1.60 -5.93
CA PHE A 6 -12.18 0.68 -6.79
C PHE A 6 -12.58 1.31 -8.14
N ARG A 7 -12.83 2.62 -8.17
CA ARG A 7 -13.15 3.36 -9.40
C ARG A 7 -11.94 3.55 -10.32
N ARG A 8 -10.71 3.31 -9.84
CA ARG A 8 -9.47 3.72 -10.53
C ARG A 8 -8.46 2.62 -10.81
N GLY A 9 -8.68 1.38 -10.34
CA GLY A 9 -8.02 0.16 -10.82
C GLY A 9 -8.56 -0.38 -12.16
N LYS A 10 -8.90 0.50 -13.12
CA LYS A 10 -9.54 0.16 -14.40
C LYS A 10 -8.72 -0.78 -15.29
N SER A 11 -7.42 -0.99 -15.02
CA SER A 11 -6.57 -1.91 -15.78
C SER A 11 -6.59 -3.35 -15.26
N GLY A 12 -6.79 -3.57 -13.95
CA GLY A 12 -6.87 -4.91 -13.35
C GLY A 12 -8.25 -5.54 -13.47
N PHE A 13 -9.31 -4.72 -13.42
CA PHE A 13 -10.69 -5.22 -13.45
C PHE A 13 -11.12 -5.77 -14.83
N CYS A 14 -10.64 -5.16 -15.93
CA CYS A 14 -10.82 -5.73 -17.27
C CYS A 14 -9.91 -6.96 -17.51
N ALA A 15 -8.75 -7.05 -16.85
CA ALA A 15 -7.89 -8.22 -16.91
C ALA A 15 -8.47 -9.42 -16.14
N ALA A 16 -9.22 -9.19 -15.06
CA ALA A 16 -9.93 -10.25 -14.32
C ALA A 16 -11.09 -10.87 -15.13
N ILE A 17 -11.73 -10.11 -16.02
CA ILE A 17 -12.70 -10.66 -16.98
C ILE A 17 -12.00 -11.49 -18.09
N SER A 18 -10.69 -11.29 -18.28
CA SER A 18 -9.93 -11.95 -19.35
C SER A 18 -9.34 -13.32 -18.97
N PHE A 19 -9.44 -13.78 -17.71
CA PHE A 19 -8.83 -15.04 -17.28
C PHE A 19 -9.74 -15.87 -16.36
N SER A 20 -10.79 -16.43 -16.95
CA SER A 20 -11.38 -17.70 -16.52
C SER A 20 -11.93 -18.44 -17.73
N PHE A 21 -11.08 -18.68 -18.74
CA PHE A 21 -11.43 -19.54 -19.87
C PHE A 21 -11.32 -21.01 -19.48
N GLY A 22 -12.36 -21.44 -18.78
CA GLY A 22 -12.73 -22.81 -18.52
C GLY A 22 -14.25 -22.87 -18.40
N VAL A 23 -14.95 -22.33 -19.41
CA VAL A 23 -16.41 -22.21 -19.41
C VAL A 23 -17.01 -23.61 -19.45
N PHE A 24 -17.33 -24.17 -18.29
CA PHE A 24 -18.41 -25.14 -18.19
C PHE A 24 -19.71 -24.33 -18.32
N MET A 25 -20.10 -24.00 -19.55
CA MET A 25 -21.46 -23.57 -19.86
C MET A 25 -22.36 -24.68 -19.31
N GLN A 26 -22.97 -24.48 -18.14
CA GLN A 26 -23.99 -25.39 -17.65
C GLN A 26 -25.22 -25.17 -18.51
N ASN A 27 -25.20 -25.83 -19.67
CA ASN A 27 -26.26 -25.84 -20.65
C ASN A 27 -27.53 -26.32 -19.99
N HIS A 28 -28.49 -25.42 -19.87
CA HIS A 28 -29.86 -25.76 -19.56
C HIS A 28 -30.76 -24.82 -20.35
N TYR A 29 -31.30 -25.21 -21.51
CA TYR A 29 -32.61 -24.70 -21.93
C TYR A 29 -33.44 -25.57 -22.89
N GLN A 30 -34.75 -25.49 -22.63
CA GLN A 30 -36.02 -26.09 -23.09
C GLN A 30 -36.18 -26.65 -24.54
N LEU A 31 -36.36 -27.98 -24.64
CA LEU A 31 -37.59 -28.52 -25.26
C LEU A 31 -38.75 -28.24 -24.29
N LEU A 32 -39.91 -27.75 -24.77
CA LEU A 32 -41.13 -27.30 -24.03
C LEU A 32 -41.44 -25.78 -23.97
N GLY A 33 -40.96 -24.99 -24.92
CA GLY A 33 -41.42 -23.60 -25.11
C GLY A 33 -40.41 -22.48 -24.86
N THR A 34 -39.46 -22.34 -25.81
CA THR A 34 -38.50 -21.22 -26.13
C THR A 34 -37.07 -21.32 -25.55
N ALA A 35 -35.98 -20.87 -26.18
CA ALA A 35 -35.24 -21.38 -27.37
C ALA A 35 -33.80 -21.81 -26.89
N ASN A 36 -32.88 -22.48 -27.60
CA ASN A 36 -32.86 -23.03 -28.96
C ASN A 36 -32.09 -24.38 -29.06
N PHE A 37 -31.27 -24.84 -28.09
CA PHE A 37 -30.59 -26.15 -28.20
C PHE A 37 -30.10 -26.70 -26.82
N ALA A 38 -30.52 -27.92 -26.43
CA ALA A 38 -30.15 -28.70 -25.23
C ALA A 38 -29.18 -29.88 -25.52
N SER A 39 -28.42 -30.38 -24.53
CA SER A 39 -27.53 -31.55 -24.68
C SER A 39 -28.29 -32.88 -24.79
N ILE A 40 -27.68 -33.95 -25.33
CA ILE A 40 -28.36 -35.26 -25.46
C ILE A 40 -28.85 -35.82 -24.12
N GLU A 41 -28.09 -35.64 -23.05
CA GLU A 41 -28.49 -36.10 -21.71
C GLU A 41 -29.71 -35.31 -21.19
N GLU A 42 -29.77 -34.02 -21.48
CA GLU A 42 -30.91 -33.16 -21.16
C GLU A 42 -32.14 -33.50 -22.01
N ILE A 43 -31.97 -33.75 -23.31
CA ILE A 43 -33.03 -34.21 -24.20
C ILE A 43 -33.64 -35.50 -23.65
N GLN A 44 -32.80 -36.44 -23.17
CA GLN A 44 -33.27 -37.68 -22.55
C GLN A 44 -34.04 -37.44 -21.25
N LYS A 45 -33.57 -36.55 -20.37
CA LYS A 45 -34.27 -36.20 -19.12
C LYS A 45 -35.61 -35.49 -19.40
N ALA A 46 -35.63 -34.55 -20.35
CA ALA A 46 -36.83 -33.84 -20.76
C ALA A 46 -37.85 -34.78 -21.43
N PHE A 47 -37.37 -35.69 -22.29
CA PHE A 47 -38.19 -36.76 -22.88
C PHE A 47 -38.87 -37.59 -21.80
N ASN A 48 -38.12 -38.06 -20.80
CA ASN A 48 -38.65 -38.87 -19.70
C ASN A 48 -39.70 -38.11 -18.87
N ARG A 49 -39.45 -36.82 -18.59
CA ARG A 49 -40.39 -35.95 -17.85
C ARG A 49 -41.69 -35.73 -18.62
N LEU A 50 -41.60 -35.36 -19.90
CA LEU A 50 -42.75 -35.16 -20.78
C LEU A 50 -43.58 -36.41 -20.95
N TYR A 51 -42.90 -37.55 -21.12
CA TYR A 51 -43.53 -38.84 -21.22
C TYR A 51 -44.36 -39.12 -19.97
N ALA A 52 -43.84 -38.83 -18.78
CA ALA A 52 -44.57 -38.98 -17.52
C ALA A 52 -45.77 -38.02 -17.38
N ASP A 53 -45.62 -36.76 -17.82
CA ASP A 53 -46.67 -35.72 -17.72
C ASP A 53 -47.85 -35.93 -18.69
N LEU A 54 -47.62 -36.62 -19.82
CA LEU A 54 -48.65 -36.98 -20.80
C LEU A 54 -49.75 -37.88 -20.24
N PHE A 55 -49.43 -38.68 -19.22
CA PHE A 55 -50.37 -39.62 -18.59
C PHE A 55 -51.03 -39.09 -17.32
N THR A 56 -50.74 -37.85 -16.91
CA THR A 56 -51.25 -37.26 -15.66
C THR A 56 -52.16 -36.03 -15.86
N SER A 57 -52.21 -35.43 -17.05
CA SER A 57 -53.01 -34.22 -17.32
C SER A 57 -54.04 -34.39 -18.46
N GLY A 58 -55.24 -33.83 -18.26
CA GLY A 58 -56.45 -34.09 -19.05
C GLY A 58 -56.46 -33.63 -20.52
N SER A 59 -57.57 -33.97 -21.20
CA SER A 59 -57.93 -33.82 -22.63
C SER A 59 -56.83 -34.19 -23.66
N PRO A 60 -57.02 -35.27 -24.45
CA PRO A 60 -56.09 -35.71 -25.49
C PRO A 60 -55.70 -34.64 -26.53
N LEU A 61 -56.58 -33.68 -26.79
CA LEU A 61 -56.35 -32.58 -27.74
C LEU A 61 -55.38 -31.52 -27.22
N ALA A 62 -55.31 -31.31 -25.89
CA ALA A 62 -54.40 -30.36 -25.26
C ALA A 62 -52.93 -30.84 -25.31
N ASN A 63 -52.72 -32.13 -25.56
CA ASN A 63 -51.41 -32.77 -25.58
C ASN A 63 -50.79 -32.90 -26.99
N ILE A 64 -51.47 -32.48 -28.05
CA ILE A 64 -50.98 -32.59 -29.44
C ILE A 64 -49.61 -31.90 -29.65
N PRO A 65 -49.37 -30.67 -29.17
CA PRO A 65 -48.05 -30.04 -29.28
C PRO A 65 -46.96 -30.82 -28.54
N ARG A 66 -47.27 -31.33 -27.34
CA ARG A 66 -46.35 -32.11 -26.50
C ARG A 66 -45.99 -33.46 -27.14
N LEU A 67 -46.94 -34.11 -27.82
CA LEU A 67 -46.70 -35.36 -28.56
C LEU A 67 -45.77 -35.16 -29.75
N LYS A 68 -45.87 -34.02 -30.44
CA LYS A 68 -44.95 -33.66 -31.52
C LYS A 68 -43.54 -33.44 -30.99
N GLU A 69 -43.40 -32.70 -29.90
CA GLU A 69 -42.11 -32.45 -29.23
C GLU A 69 -41.45 -33.75 -28.73
N LEU A 70 -42.25 -34.67 -28.19
CA LEU A 70 -41.77 -35.96 -27.72
C LEU A 70 -41.27 -36.84 -28.88
N LYS A 71 -41.96 -36.79 -30.03
CA LYS A 71 -41.54 -37.47 -31.24
C LYS A 71 -40.23 -36.89 -31.78
N ASP A 72 -40.12 -35.58 -31.89
CA ASP A 72 -38.93 -34.92 -32.41
C ASP A 72 -37.69 -35.22 -31.52
N ALA A 73 -37.86 -35.25 -30.19
CA ALA A 73 -36.81 -35.68 -29.26
C ALA A 73 -36.44 -37.16 -29.43
N PHE A 74 -37.43 -38.06 -29.58
CA PHE A 74 -37.20 -39.48 -29.82
C PHE A 74 -36.43 -39.74 -31.12
N ASP A 75 -36.77 -39.01 -32.19
CA ASP A 75 -36.14 -39.13 -33.50
C ASP A 75 -34.67 -38.66 -33.44
N ILE A 76 -34.37 -37.59 -32.71
CA ILE A 76 -32.99 -37.11 -32.46
C ILE A 76 -32.19 -38.13 -31.62
N LEU A 77 -32.79 -38.73 -30.60
CA LEU A 77 -32.11 -39.69 -29.71
C LEU A 77 -31.76 -41.01 -30.43
N ASN A 78 -32.61 -41.45 -31.36
CA ASN A 78 -32.45 -42.75 -32.04
C ASN A 78 -31.75 -42.68 -33.40
N SER A 79 -31.65 -41.51 -34.04
CA SER A 79 -31.00 -41.35 -35.34
C SER A 79 -29.65 -40.62 -35.21
N PRO A 80 -28.51 -41.28 -35.48
CA PRO A 80 -27.18 -40.65 -35.46
C PRO A 80 -27.06 -39.46 -36.43
N GLU A 81 -27.74 -39.50 -37.57
CA GLU A 81 -27.72 -38.46 -38.60
C GLU A 81 -28.46 -37.20 -38.15
N LEU A 82 -29.65 -37.37 -37.56
CA LEU A 82 -30.43 -36.25 -37.01
C LEU A 82 -29.72 -35.63 -35.79
N ARG A 83 -29.09 -36.48 -34.96
CA ARG A 83 -28.26 -36.03 -33.85
C ARG A 83 -27.09 -35.18 -34.32
N ALA A 84 -26.32 -35.64 -35.32
CA ALA A 84 -25.20 -34.88 -35.85
C ALA A 84 -25.64 -33.52 -36.45
N GLY A 85 -26.78 -33.49 -37.16
CA GLY A 85 -27.35 -32.25 -37.69
C GLY A 85 -27.84 -31.29 -36.61
N TYR A 86 -28.38 -31.81 -35.51
CA TYR A 86 -28.79 -31.03 -34.35
C TYR A 86 -27.57 -30.47 -33.59
N ASP A 87 -26.57 -31.29 -33.32
CA ASP A 87 -25.34 -30.90 -32.63
C ASP A 87 -24.58 -29.79 -33.38
N ALA A 88 -24.59 -29.83 -34.72
CA ALA A 88 -24.03 -28.77 -35.55
C ALA A 88 -24.76 -27.43 -35.35
N LYS A 89 -26.10 -27.44 -35.36
CA LYS A 89 -26.89 -26.22 -35.15
C LYS A 89 -26.76 -25.67 -33.73
N LEU A 90 -26.71 -26.55 -32.73
CA LEU A 90 -26.42 -26.19 -31.34
C LEU A 90 -25.09 -25.48 -31.24
N ARG A 91 -24.04 -26.05 -31.86
CA ARG A 91 -22.71 -25.46 -31.86
C ARG A 91 -22.71 -24.07 -32.50
N ASP A 92 -23.31 -23.91 -33.68
CA ASP A 92 -23.38 -22.63 -34.37
C ASP A 92 -24.14 -21.58 -33.55
N PHE A 93 -25.23 -21.99 -32.90
CA PHE A 93 -26.00 -21.13 -32.01
C PHE A 93 -25.22 -20.70 -30.77
N LEU A 94 -24.54 -21.62 -30.09
CA LEU A 94 -23.70 -21.30 -28.94
C LEU A 94 -22.56 -20.36 -29.34
N HIS A 95 -21.90 -20.60 -30.47
CA HIS A 95 -20.86 -19.71 -30.97
C HIS A 95 -21.36 -18.29 -31.25
N GLU A 96 -22.58 -18.14 -31.77
CA GLU A 96 -23.15 -16.81 -31.98
C GLU A 96 -23.56 -16.14 -30.67
N LEU A 97 -24.09 -16.90 -29.70
CA LEU A 97 -24.40 -16.40 -28.37
C LEU A 97 -23.13 -15.95 -27.63
N ASP A 98 -22.07 -16.75 -27.67
CA ASP A 98 -20.75 -16.44 -27.09
C ASP A 98 -20.18 -15.17 -27.71
N ARG A 99 -20.22 -15.06 -29.06
CA ARG A 99 -19.78 -13.85 -29.76
C ARG A 99 -20.58 -12.61 -29.35
N GLN A 100 -21.89 -12.75 -29.11
CA GLN A 100 -22.71 -11.65 -28.64
C GLN A 100 -22.36 -11.26 -27.20
N TYR A 101 -22.09 -12.24 -26.34
CA TYR A 101 -21.64 -12.02 -24.98
C TYR A 101 -20.26 -11.34 -24.94
N GLU A 102 -19.29 -11.80 -25.74
CA GLU A 102 -17.97 -11.17 -25.89
C GLU A 102 -18.09 -9.70 -26.31
N LYS A 103 -18.94 -9.39 -27.30
CA LYS A 103 -19.21 -7.99 -27.69
C LYS A 103 -19.78 -7.16 -26.54
N ALA A 104 -20.58 -7.77 -25.67
CA ALA A 104 -21.14 -7.07 -24.51
C ALA A 104 -20.07 -6.80 -23.44
N VAL A 105 -19.15 -7.73 -23.24
CA VAL A 105 -17.97 -7.58 -22.37
C VAL A 105 -17.04 -6.49 -22.92
N ASP A 106 -16.76 -6.50 -24.23
CA ASP A 106 -15.96 -5.46 -24.89
C ASP A 106 -16.60 -4.08 -24.76
N ALA A 107 -17.93 -3.98 -24.93
CA ALA A 107 -18.68 -2.75 -24.73
C ALA A 107 -18.59 -2.26 -23.27
N LEU A 108 -18.65 -3.18 -22.30
CA LEU A 108 -18.47 -2.87 -20.89
C LEU A 108 -17.06 -2.32 -20.60
N ALA A 109 -16.03 -2.97 -21.14
CA ALA A 109 -14.64 -2.54 -21.01
C ALA A 109 -14.37 -1.19 -21.68
N ALA A 110 -15.09 -0.88 -22.77
CA ALA A 110 -15.05 0.41 -23.46
C ALA A 110 -15.93 1.49 -22.81
N GLU A 111 -16.49 1.24 -21.62
CA GLU A 111 -17.40 2.12 -20.87
C GLU A 111 -18.69 2.48 -21.63
N LYS A 112 -19.06 1.69 -22.64
CA LYS A 112 -20.32 1.81 -23.40
C LYS A 112 -21.40 0.97 -22.71
N TYR A 113 -21.80 1.43 -21.53
CA TYR A 113 -22.68 0.67 -20.64
C TYR A 113 -24.05 0.34 -21.28
N ASP A 114 -24.66 1.28 -22.00
CA ASP A 114 -25.96 1.06 -22.64
C ASP A 114 -25.92 0.01 -23.77
N ASP A 115 -24.85 -0.01 -24.55
CA ASP A 115 -24.64 -1.03 -25.61
C ASP A 115 -24.46 -2.42 -24.97
N SER A 116 -23.64 -2.51 -23.92
CA SER A 116 -23.44 -3.74 -23.14
C SER A 116 -24.75 -4.26 -22.56
N ILE A 117 -25.53 -3.38 -21.92
CA ILE A 117 -26.85 -3.71 -21.35
C ILE A 117 -27.80 -4.23 -22.44
N ALA A 118 -27.84 -3.62 -23.62
CA ALA A 118 -28.70 -4.04 -24.71
C ALA A 118 -28.34 -5.45 -25.22
N LEU A 119 -27.04 -5.72 -25.42
CA LEU A 119 -26.53 -7.02 -25.85
C LEU A 119 -26.76 -8.10 -24.78
N LEU A 120 -26.56 -7.80 -23.50
CA LEU A 120 -26.82 -8.76 -22.42
C LEU A 120 -28.30 -9.07 -22.26
N LYS A 121 -29.17 -8.08 -22.46
CA LYS A 121 -30.61 -8.31 -22.52
C LYS A 121 -31.03 -9.21 -23.68
N SER A 122 -30.38 -9.12 -24.85
CA SER A 122 -30.64 -10.08 -25.93
C SER A 122 -30.12 -11.47 -25.59
N CYS A 123 -28.94 -11.58 -24.97
CA CYS A 123 -28.40 -12.86 -24.50
C CYS A 123 -29.33 -13.51 -23.47
N LEU A 124 -29.84 -12.76 -22.49
CA LEU A 124 -30.79 -13.25 -21.48
C LEU A 124 -32.16 -13.62 -22.05
N LYS A 125 -32.63 -12.98 -23.12
CA LYS A 125 -33.86 -13.44 -23.81
C LYS A 125 -33.70 -14.83 -24.41
N VAL A 126 -32.47 -15.17 -24.79
CA VAL A 126 -32.12 -16.43 -25.46
C VAL A 126 -31.77 -17.50 -24.44
N ASN A 127 -30.94 -17.18 -23.43
CA ASN A 127 -30.59 -18.05 -22.31
C ASN A 127 -30.74 -17.30 -20.98
N PRO A 128 -31.93 -17.32 -20.35
CA PRO A 128 -32.20 -16.59 -19.10
C PRO A 128 -31.67 -17.28 -17.85
N ARG A 129 -30.93 -18.40 -17.94
CA ARG A 129 -30.38 -19.12 -16.78
C ARG A 129 -28.86 -19.08 -16.69
N GLU A 130 -28.20 -18.32 -17.56
CA GLU A 130 -26.76 -18.15 -17.53
C GLU A 130 -26.34 -17.14 -16.45
N PRO A 131 -25.66 -17.55 -15.37
CA PRO A 131 -25.28 -16.64 -14.29
C PRO A 131 -24.35 -15.51 -14.75
N ASP A 132 -23.44 -15.81 -15.68
CA ASP A 132 -22.43 -14.85 -16.19
C ASP A 132 -23.10 -13.65 -16.87
N PHE A 133 -24.27 -13.86 -17.50
CA PHE A 133 -25.05 -12.78 -18.10
C PHE A 133 -25.63 -11.85 -17.05
N TYR A 134 -26.12 -12.38 -15.92
CA TYR A 134 -26.63 -11.56 -14.81
C TYR A 134 -25.49 -10.85 -14.09
N GLU A 135 -24.33 -11.48 -13.94
CA GLU A 135 -23.13 -10.85 -13.37
C GLU A 135 -22.71 -9.64 -14.20
N THR A 136 -22.48 -9.87 -15.49
CA THR A 136 -22.02 -8.81 -16.41
C THR A 136 -23.07 -7.71 -16.55
N LEU A 137 -24.35 -8.06 -16.58
CA LEU A 137 -25.44 -7.08 -16.68
C LEU A 137 -25.56 -6.25 -15.40
N GLY A 138 -25.45 -6.89 -14.24
CA GLY A 138 -25.45 -6.22 -12.94
C GLY A 138 -24.26 -5.26 -12.82
N LEU A 139 -23.07 -5.67 -13.27
CA LEU A 139 -21.88 -4.80 -13.35
C LEU A 139 -22.08 -3.61 -14.28
N ALA A 140 -22.64 -3.82 -15.48
CA ALA A 140 -22.94 -2.74 -16.41
C ALA A 140 -23.93 -1.72 -15.83
N TYR A 141 -24.95 -2.20 -15.10
CA TYR A 141 -25.87 -1.34 -14.36
C TYR A 141 -25.19 -0.59 -13.21
N GLN A 142 -24.35 -1.25 -12.43
CA GLN A 142 -23.62 -0.64 -11.33
C GLN A 142 -22.67 0.47 -11.82
N LEU A 143 -21.90 0.21 -12.89
CA LEU A 143 -20.97 1.17 -13.47
C LEU A 143 -21.68 2.37 -14.13
N SER A 144 -22.90 2.17 -14.63
CA SER A 144 -23.78 3.26 -15.12
C SER A 144 -24.62 3.94 -14.03
N GLU A 145 -24.31 3.68 -12.75
CA GLU A 145 -24.99 4.24 -11.57
C GLU A 145 -26.49 3.87 -11.43
N ARG A 146 -26.95 2.86 -12.18
CA ARG A 146 -28.31 2.31 -12.12
C ARG A 146 -28.40 1.20 -11.06
N LEU A 147 -28.27 1.62 -9.81
CA LEU A 147 -28.04 0.70 -8.69
C LEU A 147 -29.25 -0.22 -8.40
N ASP A 148 -30.48 0.20 -8.68
CA ASP A 148 -31.68 -0.63 -8.42
C ASP A 148 -31.79 -1.79 -9.39
N GLU A 149 -31.46 -1.56 -10.66
CA GLU A 149 -31.39 -2.59 -11.69
C GLU A 149 -30.24 -3.56 -11.43
N ALA A 150 -29.08 -3.05 -10.97
CA ALA A 150 -27.95 -3.89 -10.59
C ALA A 150 -28.31 -4.87 -9.47
N VAL A 151 -28.96 -4.39 -8.40
CA VAL A 151 -29.44 -5.25 -7.29
C VAL A 151 -30.37 -6.33 -7.80
N LYS A 152 -31.34 -5.99 -8.67
CA LYS A 152 -32.26 -6.98 -9.25
C LYS A 152 -31.51 -8.04 -10.05
N CYS A 153 -30.53 -7.65 -10.86
CA CYS A 153 -29.74 -8.60 -11.65
C CYS A 153 -28.95 -9.56 -10.76
N PHE A 154 -28.26 -9.07 -9.74
CA PHE A 154 -27.50 -9.92 -8.82
C PHE A 154 -28.40 -10.82 -7.98
N GLN A 155 -29.58 -10.34 -7.55
CA GLN A 155 -30.58 -11.18 -6.88
C GLN A 155 -31.13 -12.28 -7.79
N GLN A 156 -31.35 -11.98 -9.08
CA GLN A 156 -31.73 -13.01 -10.07
C GLN A 156 -30.61 -14.03 -10.27
N GLY A 157 -29.35 -13.58 -10.35
CA GLY A 157 -28.18 -14.47 -10.41
C GLY A 157 -28.11 -15.40 -9.19
N LEU A 158 -28.35 -14.90 -7.98
CA LEU A 158 -28.40 -15.71 -6.76
C LEU A 158 -29.54 -16.74 -6.77
N GLN A 159 -30.68 -16.45 -7.40
CA GLN A 159 -31.76 -17.45 -7.53
C GLN A 159 -31.36 -18.63 -8.42
N LEU A 160 -30.43 -18.41 -9.36
CA LEU A 160 -29.93 -19.44 -10.29
C LEU A 160 -28.78 -20.24 -9.68
N ASN A 161 -27.87 -19.55 -8.99
CA ASN A 161 -26.78 -20.16 -8.24
C ASN A 161 -26.70 -19.54 -6.84
N LEU A 162 -27.37 -20.20 -5.89
CA LEU A 162 -27.54 -19.76 -4.50
C LEU A 162 -26.22 -19.62 -3.71
N ARG A 163 -25.08 -20.02 -4.28
CA ARG A 163 -23.75 -19.97 -3.62
C ARG A 163 -22.69 -19.20 -4.41
N ASN A 164 -23.06 -18.41 -5.40
CA ASN A 164 -22.08 -17.59 -6.10
C ASN A 164 -21.65 -16.40 -5.20
N ALA A 165 -20.46 -16.54 -4.60
CA ALA A 165 -19.83 -15.57 -3.72
C ALA A 165 -19.66 -14.18 -4.36
N SER A 166 -19.45 -14.11 -5.67
CA SER A 166 -19.29 -12.85 -6.41
C SER A 166 -20.55 -12.00 -6.35
N PHE A 167 -21.75 -12.59 -6.50
CA PHE A 167 -23.01 -11.84 -6.41
C PHE A 167 -23.22 -11.21 -5.03
N HIS A 168 -22.89 -11.94 -3.96
CA HIS A 168 -22.93 -11.41 -2.61
C HIS A 168 -21.96 -10.23 -2.44
N ARG A 169 -20.73 -10.35 -2.97
CA ARG A 169 -19.76 -9.25 -2.94
C ARG A 169 -20.28 -7.99 -3.65
N TYR A 170 -20.86 -8.12 -4.84
CA TYR A 170 -21.42 -6.96 -5.57
C TYR A 170 -22.62 -6.34 -4.87
N LEU A 171 -23.49 -7.15 -4.27
CA LEU A 171 -24.59 -6.65 -3.44
C LEU A 171 -24.05 -5.89 -2.23
N GLY A 172 -23.02 -6.42 -1.56
CA GLY A 172 -22.31 -5.75 -0.47
C GLY A 172 -21.79 -4.37 -0.89
N ASP A 173 -21.15 -4.28 -2.05
CA ASP A 173 -20.69 -3.01 -2.64
C ASP A 173 -21.85 -2.03 -2.80
N ILE A 174 -22.97 -2.47 -3.40
CA ILE A 174 -24.12 -1.60 -3.64
C ILE A 174 -24.78 -1.13 -2.34
N TYR A 175 -24.94 -2.00 -1.35
CA TYR A 175 -25.52 -1.60 -0.06
C TYR A 175 -24.62 -0.64 0.70
N ARG A 176 -23.30 -0.81 0.62
CA ARG A 176 -22.34 0.15 1.19
C ARG A 176 -22.49 1.54 0.55
N ILE A 177 -22.72 1.62 -0.76
CA ILE A 177 -22.99 2.90 -1.46
C ILE A 177 -24.24 3.57 -0.92
N ARG A 178 -25.29 2.77 -0.68
CA ARG A 178 -26.57 3.22 -0.13
C ARG A 178 -26.50 3.54 1.37
N ARG A 179 -25.35 3.34 2.02
CA ARG A 179 -25.14 3.47 3.47
C ARG A 179 -26.01 2.53 4.29
N ASP A 180 -26.38 1.39 3.72
CA ASP A 180 -27.02 0.28 4.42
C ASP A 180 -25.92 -0.69 4.87
N ASP A 181 -25.20 -0.30 5.92
CA ASP A 181 -24.00 -0.98 6.38
C ASP A 181 -24.29 -2.41 6.88
N ASP A 182 -25.45 -2.62 7.53
CA ASP A 182 -25.86 -3.93 8.05
C ASP A 182 -26.05 -4.96 6.93
N LYS A 183 -26.73 -4.56 5.83
CA LYS A 183 -26.89 -5.44 4.66
C LYS A 183 -25.57 -5.62 3.91
N ALA A 184 -24.76 -4.57 3.85
CA ALA A 184 -23.45 -4.65 3.22
C ALA A 184 -22.60 -5.71 3.92
N ASP A 185 -22.48 -5.62 5.25
CA ASP A 185 -21.67 -6.54 6.06
C ASP A 185 -22.22 -7.97 5.99
N THR A 186 -23.54 -8.15 6.00
CA THR A 186 -24.17 -9.48 5.81
C THR A 186 -23.76 -10.10 4.48
N HIS A 187 -23.83 -9.34 3.39
CA HIS A 187 -23.46 -9.86 2.08
C HIS A 187 -21.94 -10.04 1.89
N TYR A 188 -21.10 -9.22 2.51
CA TYR A 188 -19.66 -9.48 2.50
C TYR A 188 -19.30 -10.74 3.30
N LEU A 189 -20.00 -11.03 4.41
CA LEU A 189 -19.84 -12.28 5.16
C LEU A 189 -20.16 -13.50 4.29
N ASP A 190 -21.32 -13.49 3.63
CA ASP A 190 -21.74 -14.57 2.72
C ASP A 190 -20.72 -14.76 1.58
N ALA A 191 -20.19 -13.66 1.02
CA ALA A 191 -19.17 -13.70 -0.02
C ALA A 191 -17.85 -14.31 0.49
N ALA A 192 -17.36 -13.86 1.65
CA ALA A 192 -16.13 -14.36 2.25
C ALA A 192 -16.23 -15.86 2.56
N GLU A 193 -17.36 -16.34 3.07
CA GLU A 193 -17.59 -17.77 3.32
C GLU A 193 -17.65 -18.58 2.02
N GLY A 194 -18.30 -18.05 0.98
CA GLY A 194 -18.30 -18.67 -0.35
C GLY A 194 -16.89 -18.77 -0.97
N PHE A 195 -16.07 -17.72 -0.87
CA PHE A 195 -14.67 -17.77 -1.34
C PHE A 195 -13.82 -18.75 -0.52
N LYS A 196 -14.04 -18.86 0.79
CA LYS A 196 -13.38 -19.89 1.62
C LYS A 196 -13.72 -21.30 1.16
N GLU A 197 -14.97 -21.59 0.83
CA GLU A 197 -15.36 -22.90 0.30
C GLU A 197 -14.67 -23.21 -1.05
N MET A 198 -14.54 -22.21 -1.93
CA MET A 198 -13.80 -22.35 -3.19
C MET A 198 -12.31 -22.67 -2.94
N LEU A 199 -11.70 -22.01 -1.95
CA LEU A 199 -10.30 -22.25 -1.56
C LEU A 199 -10.08 -23.60 -0.86
N LYS A 200 -11.12 -24.27 -0.35
CA LYS A 200 -10.99 -25.67 0.10
C LYS A 200 -10.76 -26.63 -1.06
N VAL A 201 -11.28 -26.30 -2.25
CA VAL A 201 -11.13 -27.10 -3.47
C VAL A 201 -9.77 -26.80 -4.12
N ASP A 202 -9.43 -25.52 -4.27
CA ASP A 202 -8.14 -25.07 -4.79
C ASP A 202 -7.53 -23.99 -3.87
N PRO A 203 -6.68 -24.39 -2.91
CA PRO A 203 -6.09 -23.46 -1.94
C PRO A 203 -5.16 -22.40 -2.54
N LYS A 204 -4.70 -22.59 -3.78
CA LYS A 204 -3.77 -21.67 -4.46
C LYS A 204 -4.44 -20.88 -5.58
N ASN A 205 -5.77 -20.86 -5.61
CA ASN A 205 -6.50 -20.08 -6.59
C ASN A 205 -6.29 -18.57 -6.36
N ILE A 206 -5.42 -17.96 -7.18
CA ILE A 206 -5.02 -16.56 -7.05
C ILE A 206 -6.24 -15.63 -7.10
N SER A 207 -7.11 -15.81 -8.10
CA SER A 207 -8.30 -14.96 -8.28
C SER A 207 -9.23 -15.03 -7.07
N THR A 208 -9.40 -16.20 -6.47
CA THR A 208 -10.23 -16.36 -5.27
C THR A 208 -9.57 -15.76 -4.03
N LEU A 209 -8.25 -15.90 -3.88
CA LEU A 209 -7.50 -15.24 -2.81
C LEU A 209 -7.59 -13.71 -2.92
N GLU A 210 -7.45 -13.15 -4.12
CA GLU A 210 -7.61 -11.71 -4.38
C GLU A 210 -9.02 -11.21 -4.01
N LEU A 211 -10.06 -11.94 -4.43
CA LEU A 211 -11.44 -11.61 -4.08
C LEU A 211 -11.72 -11.72 -2.58
N LEU A 212 -11.14 -12.71 -1.89
CA LEU A 212 -11.27 -12.85 -0.44
C LEU A 212 -10.57 -11.71 0.32
N ALA A 213 -9.35 -11.34 -0.08
CA ALA A 213 -8.60 -10.24 0.53
C ALA A 213 -9.32 -8.89 0.35
N ASP A 214 -9.81 -8.60 -0.86
CA ASP A 214 -10.65 -7.41 -1.13
C ASP A 214 -11.90 -7.39 -0.23
N THR A 215 -12.58 -8.53 -0.12
CA THR A 215 -13.79 -8.66 0.70
C THR A 215 -13.51 -8.38 2.18
N TYR A 216 -12.43 -8.95 2.73
CA TYR A 216 -12.02 -8.65 4.11
C TYR A 216 -11.64 -7.19 4.31
N GLY A 217 -10.93 -6.58 3.38
CA GLY A 217 -10.63 -5.16 3.43
C GLY A 217 -11.89 -4.27 3.43
N LYS A 218 -12.91 -4.61 2.63
CA LYS A 218 -14.22 -3.93 2.62
C LYS A 218 -15.00 -4.07 3.93
N MET A 219 -14.79 -5.18 4.64
CA MET A 219 -15.32 -5.41 6.00
C MET A 219 -14.45 -4.78 7.10
N ARG A 220 -13.29 -4.22 6.75
CA ARG A 220 -12.26 -3.74 7.69
C ARG A 220 -11.69 -4.82 8.60
N TRP A 221 -11.75 -6.07 8.15
CA TRP A 221 -11.09 -7.21 8.78
C TRP A 221 -9.65 -7.24 8.28
N TYR A 222 -8.88 -6.25 8.75
CA TYR A 222 -7.59 -5.90 8.18
C TYR A 222 -6.53 -6.96 8.43
N ASP A 223 -6.55 -7.61 9.60
CA ASP A 223 -5.59 -8.66 9.94
C ASP A 223 -5.79 -9.87 9.00
N GLU A 224 -7.04 -10.31 8.81
CA GLU A 224 -7.38 -11.39 7.88
C GLU A 224 -7.08 -11.03 6.43
N ALA A 225 -7.29 -9.77 6.02
CA ALA A 225 -6.92 -9.30 4.68
C ALA A 225 -5.40 -9.38 4.46
N ILE A 226 -4.60 -8.92 5.42
CA ILE A 226 -3.13 -8.98 5.36
C ILE A 226 -2.67 -10.43 5.25
N GLU A 227 -3.19 -11.35 6.08
CA GLU A 227 -2.82 -12.77 6.00
C GLU A 227 -3.08 -13.39 4.62
N VAL A 228 -4.15 -12.98 3.94
CA VAL A 228 -4.45 -13.46 2.58
C VAL A 228 -3.51 -12.82 1.55
N PHE A 229 -3.20 -11.52 1.68
CA PHE A 229 -2.24 -10.85 0.81
C PHE A 229 -0.81 -11.39 0.98
N GLU A 230 -0.40 -11.78 2.19
CA GLU A 230 0.90 -12.43 2.42
C GLU A 230 1.01 -13.76 1.65
N LYS A 231 -0.06 -14.58 1.64
CA LYS A 231 -0.12 -15.80 0.82
C LYS A 231 -0.06 -15.52 -0.69
N LEU A 232 -0.60 -14.38 -1.13
CA LEU A 232 -0.51 -13.94 -2.53
C LEU A 232 0.92 -13.48 -2.89
N ILE A 233 1.60 -12.79 -1.97
CA ILE A 233 3.00 -12.36 -2.12
C ILE A 233 3.94 -13.58 -2.15
N GLU A 234 3.70 -14.60 -1.32
CA GLU A 234 4.46 -15.86 -1.35
C GLU A 234 4.40 -16.54 -2.73
N GLN A 235 3.26 -16.44 -3.42
CA GLN A 235 3.07 -17.01 -4.75
C GLN A 235 3.60 -16.10 -5.87
N HIS A 236 3.48 -14.79 -5.70
CA HIS A 236 3.85 -13.79 -6.69
C HIS A 236 4.56 -12.58 -6.05
N PRO A 237 5.84 -12.72 -5.69
CA PRO A 237 6.58 -11.73 -4.90
C PRO A 237 6.86 -10.41 -5.64
N PHE A 238 6.61 -10.33 -6.95
CA PHE A 238 6.87 -9.15 -7.77
C PHE A 238 5.60 -8.43 -8.22
N ARG A 239 4.41 -8.84 -7.73
CA ARG A 239 3.16 -8.12 -8.01
C ARG A 239 3.05 -6.91 -7.07
N ALA A 240 3.26 -5.73 -7.62
CA ALA A 240 3.20 -4.45 -6.90
C ALA A 240 1.85 -4.22 -6.20
N GLU A 241 0.76 -4.73 -6.77
CA GLU A 241 -0.61 -4.52 -6.30
C GLU A 241 -0.81 -5.03 -4.86
N TYR A 242 -0.23 -6.17 -4.49
CA TYR A 242 -0.42 -6.73 -3.14
C TYR A 242 0.29 -5.90 -2.06
N HIS A 243 1.53 -5.47 -2.34
CA HIS A 243 2.25 -4.56 -1.47
C HIS A 243 1.54 -3.21 -1.33
N ARG A 244 0.99 -2.69 -2.44
CA ARG A 244 0.16 -1.47 -2.41
C ARG A 244 -1.07 -1.65 -1.53
N ASP A 245 -1.79 -2.75 -1.67
CA ASP A 245 -3.05 -2.98 -0.96
C ASP A 245 -2.80 -3.18 0.55
N ILE A 246 -1.74 -3.92 0.95
CA ILE A 246 -1.28 -3.98 2.34
C ILE A 246 -0.87 -2.57 2.84
N GLY A 247 -0.13 -1.80 2.05
CA GLY A 247 0.27 -0.43 2.41
C GLY A 247 -0.94 0.49 2.66
N GLY A 248 -1.98 0.36 1.84
CA GLY A 248 -3.26 1.03 2.04
C GLY A 248 -3.97 0.60 3.33
N ILE A 249 -3.93 -0.69 3.67
CA ILE A 249 -4.46 -1.21 4.93
C ILE A 249 -3.70 -0.64 6.14
N PHE A 250 -2.36 -0.66 6.11
CA PHE A 250 -1.55 -0.07 7.19
C PHE A 250 -1.79 1.44 7.37
N TYR A 251 -2.03 2.16 6.28
CA TYR A 251 -2.41 3.58 6.34
C TYR A 251 -3.75 3.80 7.06
N GLU A 252 -4.75 2.95 6.81
CA GLU A 252 -6.06 2.99 7.50
C GLU A 252 -5.93 2.60 8.98
N LEU A 253 -5.00 1.71 9.31
CA LEU A 253 -4.64 1.36 10.69
C LEU A 253 -3.77 2.40 11.41
N ASP A 254 -3.40 3.49 10.75
CA ASP A 254 -2.48 4.53 11.23
C ASP A 254 -1.06 4.03 11.56
N ARG A 255 -0.66 2.88 10.99
CA ARG A 255 0.69 2.29 11.08
C ARG A 255 1.56 2.82 9.94
N LEU A 256 1.92 4.10 10.04
CA LEU A 256 2.48 4.87 8.91
C LEU A 256 3.84 4.38 8.44
N GLU A 257 4.69 3.89 9.34
CA GLU A 257 6.01 3.33 9.01
C GLU A 257 5.89 2.04 8.19
N GLU A 258 4.96 1.16 8.56
CA GLU A 258 4.73 -0.09 7.86
C GLU A 258 4.02 0.13 6.52
N ALA A 259 3.13 1.11 6.47
CA ALA A 259 2.53 1.57 5.22
C ALA A 259 3.60 2.05 4.24
N GLU A 260 4.53 2.90 4.69
CA GLU A 260 5.64 3.39 3.87
C GLU A 260 6.49 2.25 3.29
N VAL A 261 6.91 1.29 4.12
CA VAL A 261 7.72 0.14 3.66
C VAL A 261 7.02 -0.63 2.55
N GLN A 262 5.74 -0.96 2.73
CA GLN A 262 4.98 -1.74 1.75
C GLN A 262 4.75 -0.94 0.45
N LEU A 263 4.47 0.36 0.56
CA LEU A 263 4.29 1.22 -0.60
C LEU A 263 5.59 1.41 -1.39
N LEU A 264 6.74 1.48 -0.72
CA LEU A 264 8.05 1.52 -1.37
C LEU A 264 8.37 0.20 -2.09
N GLU A 265 8.05 -0.96 -1.51
CA GLU A 265 8.18 -2.26 -2.20
C GLU A 265 7.27 -2.36 -3.44
N ALA A 266 6.05 -1.83 -3.36
CA ALA A 266 5.17 -1.71 -4.52
C ALA A 266 5.80 -0.84 -5.63
N LEU A 267 6.36 0.32 -5.26
CA LEU A 267 7.01 1.23 -6.20
C LEU A 267 8.35 0.71 -6.73
N ARG A 268 9.04 -0.16 -5.98
CA ARG A 268 10.23 -0.87 -6.46
C ARG A 268 9.89 -1.77 -7.65
N SER A 269 8.75 -2.44 -7.57
CA SER A 269 8.27 -3.35 -8.63
C SER A 269 7.55 -2.59 -9.76
N SER A 270 6.83 -1.52 -9.44
CA SER A 270 6.11 -0.66 -10.39
C SER A 270 6.26 0.82 -10.02
N PRO A 271 7.32 1.49 -10.46
CA PRO A 271 7.60 2.89 -10.11
C PRO A 271 6.51 3.89 -10.52
N GLY A 272 5.70 3.52 -11.51
CA GLY A 272 4.58 4.33 -12.01
C GLY A 272 3.22 3.98 -11.39
N ASP A 273 3.14 3.14 -10.36
CA ASP A 273 1.85 2.84 -9.70
C ASP A 273 1.29 4.12 -9.04
N SER A 274 0.33 4.73 -9.73
CA SER A 274 -0.33 5.95 -9.33
C SER A 274 -1.03 5.83 -7.97
N SER A 275 -1.56 4.65 -7.64
CA SER A 275 -2.26 4.41 -6.37
C SER A 275 -1.27 4.24 -5.23
N ALA A 276 -0.13 3.58 -5.45
CA ALA A 276 0.94 3.49 -4.46
C ALA A 276 1.55 4.88 -4.17
N LEU A 277 1.81 5.69 -5.20
CA LEU A 277 2.26 7.08 -5.06
C LEU A 277 1.24 7.95 -4.30
N LEU A 278 -0.05 7.75 -4.55
CA LEU A 278 -1.12 8.44 -3.83
C LEU A 278 -1.11 8.09 -2.33
N TYR A 279 -1.09 6.81 -1.98
CA TYR A 279 -1.02 6.38 -0.58
C TYR A 279 0.27 6.85 0.10
N LEU A 280 1.41 6.84 -0.60
CA LEU A 280 2.67 7.30 -0.05
C LEU A 280 2.64 8.82 0.21
N GLY A 281 2.04 9.60 -0.71
CA GLY A 281 1.76 11.01 -0.49
C GLY A 281 0.85 11.28 0.72
N LEU A 282 -0.17 10.43 0.94
CA LEU A 282 -1.06 10.50 2.11
C LEU A 282 -0.33 10.14 3.42
N VAL A 283 0.54 9.13 3.40
CA VAL A 283 1.41 8.76 4.53
C VAL A 283 2.30 9.94 4.90
N TYR A 284 2.98 10.55 3.93
CA TYR A 284 3.82 11.74 4.16
C TYR A 284 3.02 12.94 4.66
N PHE A 285 1.81 13.13 4.16
CA PHE A 285 0.92 14.19 4.65
C PHE A 285 0.57 13.99 6.14
N LYS A 286 0.18 12.78 6.55
CA LYS A 286 -0.07 12.45 7.97
C LYS A 286 1.17 12.66 8.85
N ARG A 287 2.35 12.34 8.32
CA ARG A 287 3.66 12.56 8.98
C ARG A 287 4.15 14.01 8.94
N ARG A 288 3.37 14.95 8.38
CA ARG A 288 3.70 16.37 8.22
C ARG A 288 4.89 16.66 7.29
N LEU A 289 5.26 15.70 6.45
CA LEU A 289 6.30 15.85 5.43
C LEU A 289 5.70 16.44 4.15
N LEU A 290 5.26 17.70 4.22
CA LEU A 290 4.42 18.33 3.20
C LEU A 290 5.07 18.38 1.80
N GLY A 291 6.39 18.60 1.72
CA GLY A 291 7.12 18.61 0.45
C GLY A 291 7.13 17.23 -0.25
N LEU A 292 7.46 16.17 0.50
CA LEU A 292 7.39 14.79 0.00
C LEU A 292 5.97 14.39 -0.36
N ALA A 293 4.98 14.82 0.43
CA ALA A 293 3.57 14.60 0.14
C ALA A 293 3.19 15.20 -1.22
N VAL A 294 3.47 16.49 -1.45
CA VAL A 294 3.17 17.15 -2.74
C VAL A 294 3.88 16.46 -3.90
N ARG A 295 5.18 16.14 -3.76
CA ARG A 295 5.96 15.48 -4.82
C ARG A 295 5.36 14.13 -5.24
N ASN A 296 5.04 13.26 -4.28
CA ASN A 296 4.48 11.94 -4.58
C ASN A 296 3.06 12.05 -5.19
N LEU A 297 2.25 13.01 -4.73
CA LEU A 297 0.94 13.27 -5.32
C LEU A 297 1.04 13.83 -6.76
N GLU A 298 2.04 14.67 -7.05
CA GLU A 298 2.33 15.12 -8.42
C GLU A 298 2.82 13.97 -9.31
N ASP A 299 3.68 13.09 -8.81
CA ASP A 299 4.13 11.91 -9.55
C ASP A 299 2.96 10.94 -9.83
N SER A 300 2.03 10.80 -8.86
CA SER A 300 0.77 10.07 -9.07
C SER A 300 -0.06 10.64 -10.23
N LEU A 301 -0.11 11.98 -10.35
CA LEU A 301 -0.79 12.69 -11.44
C LEU A 301 -0.09 12.57 -12.79
N LYS A 302 1.25 12.47 -12.82
CA LYS A 302 1.99 12.22 -14.08
C LYS A 302 1.61 10.85 -14.66
N SER A 303 1.49 9.84 -13.81
CA SER A 303 1.07 8.49 -14.22
C SER A 303 -0.42 8.45 -14.61
N LYS A 304 -1.28 9.11 -13.84
CA LYS A 304 -2.71 9.19 -14.11
C LYS A 304 -3.24 10.61 -13.89
N PRO A 305 -3.37 11.41 -14.97
CA PRO A 305 -3.76 12.82 -14.88
C PRO A 305 -5.21 13.07 -14.44
N ASP A 306 -6.12 12.11 -14.68
CA ASP A 306 -7.54 12.25 -14.35
C ASP A 306 -7.83 11.93 -12.86
N GLN A 307 -7.31 12.79 -11.98
CA GLN A 307 -7.51 12.68 -10.53
C GLN A 307 -7.76 14.06 -9.88
N PRO A 308 -8.96 14.64 -10.05
CA PRO A 308 -9.29 15.95 -9.48
C PRO A 308 -9.20 16.01 -7.95
N GLU A 309 -9.42 14.88 -7.27
CA GLU A 309 -9.27 14.75 -5.81
C GLU A 309 -7.82 14.95 -5.36
N VAL A 310 -6.85 14.45 -6.14
CA VAL A 310 -5.42 14.55 -5.83
C VAL A 310 -4.94 15.98 -6.03
N LEU A 311 -5.42 16.66 -7.08
CA LEU A 311 -5.17 18.09 -7.30
C LEU A 311 -5.67 18.94 -6.13
N LYS A 312 -6.92 18.73 -5.68
CA LYS A 312 -7.48 19.42 -4.50
C LYS A 312 -6.66 19.15 -3.23
N LEU A 313 -6.17 17.93 -3.06
CA LEU A 313 -5.34 17.57 -1.93
C LEU A 313 -3.99 18.32 -1.98
N ILE A 314 -3.34 18.39 -3.14
CA ILE A 314 -2.10 19.16 -3.32
C ILE A 314 -2.33 20.64 -3.00
N GLU A 315 -3.40 21.24 -3.51
CA GLU A 315 -3.75 22.64 -3.23
C GLU A 315 -3.92 22.88 -1.72
N LYS A 316 -4.67 22.00 -1.04
CA LYS A 316 -4.84 22.05 0.41
C LYS A 316 -3.53 21.89 1.17
N ILE A 317 -2.64 21.00 0.72
CA ILE A 317 -1.33 20.81 1.36
C ILE A 317 -0.47 22.07 1.19
N ARG A 318 -0.52 22.71 0.02
CA ARG A 318 0.21 23.96 -0.25
C ARG A 318 -0.34 25.14 0.54
N GLU A 319 -1.65 25.24 0.72
CA GLU A 319 -2.29 26.21 1.61
C GLU A 319 -1.81 26.03 3.05
N ILE A 320 -1.87 24.79 3.56
CA ILE A 320 -1.34 24.45 4.90
C ILE A 320 0.16 24.80 5.00
N ALA A 321 0.96 24.49 3.97
CA ALA A 321 2.37 24.84 3.95
C ALA A 321 2.60 26.36 3.99
N GLY A 322 1.75 27.15 3.33
CA GLY A 322 1.80 28.61 3.37
C GLY A 322 1.36 29.22 4.71
N GLU A 323 0.41 28.59 5.41
CA GLU A 323 -0.09 29.03 6.72
C GLU A 323 0.84 28.67 7.88
N VAL A 324 1.50 27.52 7.79
CA VAL A 324 2.33 26.97 8.86
C VAL A 324 3.61 27.78 9.07
N GLY A 325 3.95 28.71 8.16
CA GLY A 325 5.28 29.29 8.15
C GLY A 325 6.28 28.25 7.65
N ARG A 326 7.53 28.71 7.50
CA ARG A 326 8.53 28.17 6.58
C ARG A 326 8.51 26.64 6.43
N THR A 327 8.47 26.16 5.20
CA THR A 327 8.71 24.74 4.91
C THR A 327 10.07 24.31 5.47
N VAL A 328 10.29 23.01 5.73
CA VAL A 328 11.60 22.50 6.18
C VAL A 328 12.72 22.99 5.25
N GLU A 329 12.44 23.08 3.95
CA GLU A 329 13.37 23.64 2.95
C GLU A 329 13.61 25.15 3.17
N GLU A 330 12.56 25.95 3.42
CA GLU A 330 12.68 27.38 3.71
C GLU A 330 13.38 27.69 5.05
N ILE A 331 13.21 26.82 6.06
CA ILE A 331 13.95 26.90 7.34
C ILE A 331 15.43 26.63 7.10
N ILE A 332 15.75 25.68 6.22
CA ILE A 332 17.13 25.31 5.88
C ILE A 332 17.83 26.41 5.05
N TYR A 333 17.08 27.18 4.26
CA TYR A 333 17.62 28.29 3.46
C TYR A 333 17.77 29.62 4.23
N ASP A 334 17.12 29.80 5.40
CA ASP A 334 17.43 30.94 6.28
C ASP A 334 18.55 30.58 7.26
N VAL A 335 19.76 31.00 6.90
CA VAL A 335 21.05 30.52 7.40
C VAL A 335 21.38 31.00 8.84
N SER A 336 20.42 31.55 9.58
CA SER A 336 20.63 32.10 10.93
C SER A 336 20.06 31.18 12.01
N PRO A 337 20.85 30.22 12.55
CA PRO A 337 20.39 29.35 13.63
C PRO A 337 20.22 30.11 14.95
N ASP A 338 19.19 29.76 15.73
CA ASP A 338 18.96 30.31 17.08
C ASP A 338 20.04 29.85 18.07
N ALA A 339 20.55 28.64 17.87
CA ALA A 339 21.65 28.06 18.64
C ALA A 339 22.42 27.05 17.79
N VAL A 340 23.72 26.88 18.04
CA VAL A 340 24.53 25.81 17.45
C VAL A 340 24.89 24.82 18.55
N VAL A 341 24.56 23.54 18.35
CA VAL A 341 24.71 22.47 19.34
C VAL A 341 25.35 21.23 18.70
N GLU A 342 25.80 20.29 19.55
CA GLU A 342 26.31 18.99 19.12
C GLU A 342 25.37 17.88 19.60
N GLY A 343 25.14 16.88 18.75
CA GLY A 343 24.20 15.80 19.05
C GLY A 343 24.49 14.52 18.27
N ILE A 344 23.54 13.58 18.35
CA ILE A 344 23.65 12.24 17.78
C ILE A 344 22.42 11.98 16.90
N ILE A 345 22.64 11.32 15.77
CA ILE A 345 21.58 10.83 14.89
C ILE A 345 20.92 9.61 15.52
N LYS A 346 19.65 9.76 15.88
CA LYS A 346 18.83 8.65 16.38
C LYS A 346 18.45 7.69 15.27
N TRP A 347 18.15 8.23 14.09
CA TRP A 347 17.93 7.50 12.86
C TRP A 347 17.96 8.49 11.68
N TYR A 348 18.32 7.98 10.51
CA TYR A 348 18.26 8.69 9.24
C TYR A 348 17.91 7.67 8.15
N ASN A 349 16.95 8.00 7.30
CA ASN A 349 16.60 7.21 6.14
C ASN A 349 17.17 7.89 4.90
N ILE A 350 18.12 7.22 4.25
CA ILE A 350 18.83 7.71 3.06
C ILE A 350 17.86 7.84 1.87
N GLU A 351 16.88 6.95 1.75
CA GLU A 351 15.93 6.93 0.63
C GLU A 351 14.94 8.10 0.71
N THR A 352 14.46 8.42 1.93
CA THR A 352 13.52 9.53 2.15
C THR A 352 14.22 10.86 2.41
N GLY A 353 15.50 10.82 2.76
CA GLY A 353 16.29 12.00 3.14
C GLY A 353 15.84 12.65 4.45
N VAL A 354 15.25 11.89 5.38
CA VAL A 354 14.73 12.42 6.65
C VAL A 354 15.30 11.65 7.82
N GLY A 355 15.54 12.33 8.94
CA GLY A 355 16.01 11.72 10.17
C GLY A 355 15.64 12.51 11.41
N VAL A 356 16.06 12.00 12.55
CA VAL A 356 15.93 12.68 13.84
C VAL A 356 17.27 12.71 14.56
N LEU A 357 17.59 13.88 15.08
CA LEU A 357 18.74 14.17 15.92
C LEU A 357 18.32 14.30 17.39
N SER A 358 19.29 14.17 18.28
CA SER A 358 19.12 14.44 19.71
C SER A 358 20.35 15.11 20.31
N CYS A 359 20.13 16.08 21.17
CA CYS A 359 21.15 16.70 22.02
C CYS A 359 20.61 16.88 23.45
N PRO A 360 21.45 17.21 24.45
CA PRO A 360 21.01 17.39 25.84
C PRO A 360 19.88 18.41 26.01
N GLU A 361 19.85 19.46 25.19
CA GLU A 361 18.86 20.53 25.23
C GLU A 361 17.58 20.21 24.43
N TYR A 362 17.68 19.39 23.38
CA TYR A 362 16.57 19.04 22.48
C TYR A 362 16.57 17.52 22.20
N PRO A 363 15.66 16.75 22.83
CA PRO A 363 15.66 15.29 22.72
C PRO A 363 15.26 14.79 21.33
N GLU A 364 14.54 15.59 20.56
CA GLU A 364 14.10 15.29 19.20
C GLU A 364 14.20 16.56 18.35
N VAL A 365 15.07 16.53 17.34
CA VAL A 365 15.27 17.61 16.38
C VAL A 365 15.16 17.02 14.98
N LEU A 366 14.32 17.61 14.13
CA LEU A 366 14.11 17.11 12.77
C LEU A 366 15.35 17.35 11.90
N LEU A 367 15.79 16.32 11.19
CA LEU A 367 16.86 16.37 10.20
C LEU A 367 16.27 16.11 8.81
N HIS A 368 16.68 16.92 7.84
CA HIS A 368 16.34 16.74 6.43
C HIS A 368 17.62 16.76 5.58
N PHE A 369 17.68 16.01 4.49
CA PHE A 369 18.89 15.82 3.67
C PHE A 369 19.43 17.13 3.11
N SER A 370 18.56 18.11 2.84
CA SER A 370 19.00 19.43 2.37
C SER A 370 19.79 20.22 3.43
N ALA A 371 19.72 19.84 4.71
CA ALA A 371 20.57 20.40 5.76
C ALA A 371 21.97 19.76 5.82
N LEU A 372 22.21 18.69 5.06
CA LEU A 372 23.49 17.97 4.96
C LEU A 372 24.25 18.37 3.70
N LYS A 373 25.59 18.29 3.78
CA LYS A 373 26.45 18.39 2.59
C LYS A 373 26.17 17.19 1.66
N PRO A 374 26.26 17.34 0.32
CA PRO A 374 25.99 16.24 -0.62
C PRO A 374 26.81 14.97 -0.34
N GLU A 375 28.05 15.14 0.12
CA GLU A 375 28.97 14.05 0.49
C GLU A 375 28.49 13.26 1.73
N ASP A 376 27.75 13.92 2.62
CA ASP A 376 27.26 13.34 3.87
C ASP A 376 25.88 12.67 3.70
N GLN A 377 25.10 13.04 2.67
CA GLN A 377 23.74 12.52 2.47
C GLN A 377 23.68 11.00 2.29
N GLU A 378 24.73 10.40 1.74
CA GLU A 378 24.84 8.96 1.48
C GLU A 378 25.68 8.22 2.53
N THR A 379 26.46 8.94 3.35
CA THR A 379 27.44 8.35 4.28
C THR A 379 27.03 8.49 5.75
N ILE A 380 25.98 9.26 6.03
CA ILE A 380 25.50 9.52 7.37
C ILE A 380 24.61 8.38 7.88
N ALA A 381 24.84 7.96 9.12
CA ALA A 381 24.19 6.80 9.70
C ALA A 381 23.72 7.05 11.15
N LYS A 382 22.84 6.17 11.63
CA LYS A 382 22.43 6.14 13.03
C LYS A 382 23.65 5.99 13.94
N GLY A 383 23.74 6.86 14.95
CA GLY A 383 24.86 6.91 15.90
C GLY A 383 25.95 7.91 15.53
N ASP A 384 25.94 8.45 14.30
CA ASP A 384 26.89 9.49 13.91
C ASP A 384 26.69 10.75 14.76
N ARG A 385 27.83 11.36 15.14
CA ARG A 385 27.85 12.63 15.86
C ARG A 385 27.90 13.77 14.88
N VAL A 386 27.08 14.78 15.12
CA VAL A 386 26.97 15.94 14.23
C VAL A 386 26.93 17.23 15.02
N ARG A 387 27.43 18.30 14.41
CA ARG A 387 27.20 19.67 14.84
C ARG A 387 26.11 20.24 13.95
N PHE A 388 25.12 20.91 14.55
CA PHE A 388 24.03 21.50 13.80
C PHE A 388 23.52 22.77 14.47
N GLY A 389 23.04 23.69 13.64
CA GLY A 389 22.20 24.79 14.08
C GLY A 389 20.80 24.29 14.38
N VAL A 390 20.15 24.87 15.39
CA VAL A 390 18.75 24.65 15.73
C VAL A 390 18.00 25.92 15.43
N VAL A 391 16.94 25.81 14.63
CA VAL A 391 15.93 26.86 14.47
C VAL A 391 14.67 26.40 15.19
N LYS A 392 14.19 27.21 16.12
CA LYS A 392 12.91 26.99 16.82
C LYS A 392 11.79 27.58 15.99
N ASP A 393 11.04 26.70 15.34
CA ASP A 393 9.80 27.07 14.69
C ASP A 393 8.58 26.67 15.54
N LYS A 394 7.39 27.11 15.15
CA LYS A 394 6.11 26.79 15.79
C LYS A 394 5.85 25.27 15.86
N ILE A 395 6.49 24.48 15.01
CA ILE A 395 6.34 23.02 14.90
C ILE A 395 7.35 22.26 15.79
N GLY A 396 8.42 22.91 16.25
CA GLY A 396 9.50 22.30 17.03
C GLY A 396 10.90 22.67 16.54
N PRO A 397 11.95 22.13 17.16
CA PRO A 397 13.34 22.40 16.75
C PRO A 397 13.68 21.65 15.46
N VAL A 398 14.19 22.37 14.46
CA VAL A 398 14.66 21.84 13.17
C VAL A 398 16.16 22.04 13.07
N ALA A 399 16.87 21.02 12.57
CA ALA A 399 18.30 21.08 12.37
C ALA A 399 18.67 21.70 11.02
N VAL A 400 19.60 22.65 11.05
CA VAL A 400 20.16 23.34 9.89
C VAL A 400 21.68 23.27 9.95
N GLN A 401 22.37 23.44 8.82
CA GLN A 401 23.85 23.44 8.75
C GLN A 401 24.47 22.23 9.45
N ILE A 402 24.03 21.03 9.09
CA ILE A 402 24.46 19.81 9.75
C ILE A 402 25.83 19.43 9.20
N GLU A 403 26.80 19.33 10.09
CA GLU A 403 28.15 18.89 9.78
C GLU A 403 28.46 17.62 10.57
N LYS A 404 28.89 16.58 9.86
CA LYS A 404 29.41 15.37 10.51
C LYS A 404 30.67 15.73 11.30
N ILE A 405 30.65 15.39 12.58
CA ILE A 405 31.83 15.51 13.44
C ILE A 405 32.59 14.21 13.23
N ASP A 406 33.58 14.24 12.35
CA ASP A 406 34.56 13.16 12.27
C ASP A 406 35.16 12.93 13.65
N ALA A 407 35.38 11.66 14.02
CA ALA A 407 36.26 11.32 15.12
C ALA A 407 37.55 12.13 14.94
N ALA A 408 37.96 12.85 15.98
CA ALA A 408 39.05 13.82 15.89
C ALA A 408 40.25 13.16 15.19
N LYS A 409 40.74 13.75 14.10
CA LYS A 409 41.91 13.22 13.39
C LYS A 409 43.03 13.07 14.42
N ASP A 410 43.69 11.92 14.40
CA ASP A 410 44.79 11.65 15.33
C ASP A 410 45.78 12.83 15.34
N GLY A 411 45.98 13.43 16.52
CA GLY A 411 46.88 14.57 16.71
C GLY A 411 46.25 15.97 16.83
N ASP A 412 44.93 16.14 16.68
CA ASP A 412 44.29 17.44 16.91
C ASP A 412 44.29 17.83 18.39
N THR A 413 44.75 19.05 18.72
CA THR A 413 44.79 19.53 20.11
C THR A 413 43.42 20.03 20.58
N LEU A 414 42.79 19.29 21.49
CA LEU A 414 41.49 19.58 22.10
C LEU A 414 41.63 20.17 23.53
N PRO A 415 40.78 21.13 23.91
CA PRO A 415 40.65 21.56 25.30
C PRO A 415 39.74 20.61 26.11
N GLY A 416 40.09 20.40 27.38
CA GLY A 416 39.26 19.66 28.32
C GLY A 416 39.60 19.91 29.78
N VAL A 417 38.90 19.20 30.66
CA VAL A 417 39.03 19.29 32.11
C VAL A 417 39.24 17.90 32.68
N ILE A 418 40.19 17.74 33.60
CA ILE A 418 40.38 16.45 34.29
C ILE A 418 39.18 16.16 35.18
N LEU A 419 38.41 15.13 34.84
CA LEU A 419 37.18 14.77 35.52
C LEU A 419 37.43 13.85 36.72
N ARG A 420 38.27 12.82 36.53
CA ARG A 420 38.63 11.84 37.56
C ARG A 420 39.89 11.08 37.18
N PHE A 421 40.59 10.52 38.16
CA PHE A 421 41.73 9.64 37.93
C PHE A 421 41.93 8.63 39.06
N ASP A 422 42.58 7.51 38.75
CA ASP A 422 42.98 6.46 39.69
C ASP A 422 44.51 6.41 39.76
N PRO A 423 45.13 6.85 40.88
CA PRO A 423 46.58 6.81 41.06
C PRO A 423 47.17 5.40 41.03
N ASN A 424 46.44 4.39 41.51
CA ASN A 424 46.94 3.01 41.59
C ASN A 424 46.98 2.36 40.21
N ARG A 425 45.98 2.65 39.37
CA ARG A 425 45.89 2.15 37.99
C ARG A 425 46.60 3.03 36.97
N LYS A 426 47.08 4.22 37.38
CA LYS A 426 47.77 5.20 36.53
C LYS A 426 46.97 5.59 35.27
N ILE A 427 45.66 5.74 35.43
CA ILE A 427 44.73 6.15 34.37
C ILE A 427 43.80 7.26 34.87
N GLY A 428 43.31 8.09 33.97
CA GLY A 428 42.31 9.11 34.26
C GLY A 428 41.38 9.38 33.09
N ILE A 429 40.42 10.27 33.32
CA ILE A 429 39.42 10.69 32.34
C ILE A 429 39.49 12.21 32.21
N VAL A 430 39.63 12.68 30.98
CA VAL A 430 39.47 14.08 30.60
C VAL A 430 38.11 14.26 29.94
N GLN A 431 37.39 15.32 30.33
CA GLN A 431 36.13 15.70 29.72
C GLN A 431 36.37 16.85 28.73
N THR A 432 35.96 16.71 27.48
CA THR A 432 36.01 17.81 26.50
C THR A 432 34.97 18.89 26.83
N ALA A 433 35.10 20.07 26.24
CA ALA A 433 34.05 21.11 26.30
C ALA A 433 32.68 20.62 25.77
N SER A 434 32.68 19.62 24.88
CA SER A 434 31.48 18.95 24.37
C SER A 434 30.97 17.79 25.24
N GLY A 435 31.51 17.61 26.45
CA GLY A 435 31.07 16.58 27.40
C GLY A 435 31.59 15.16 27.13
N ARG A 436 32.49 14.95 26.16
CA ARG A 436 33.09 13.64 25.85
C ARG A 436 34.06 13.23 26.96
N GLU A 437 33.92 12.03 27.50
CA GLU A 437 34.87 11.42 28.44
C GLU A 437 35.91 10.59 27.68
N ILE A 438 37.18 11.01 27.73
CA ILE A 438 38.28 10.35 27.02
C ILE A 438 39.29 9.86 28.06
N VAL A 439 39.70 8.60 27.93
CA VAL A 439 40.64 7.98 28.87
C VAL A 439 42.07 8.42 28.54
N PHE A 440 42.87 8.69 29.57
CA PHE A 440 44.30 8.94 29.44
C PHE A 440 45.13 8.09 30.41
N PRO A 441 46.30 7.59 29.99
CA PRO A 441 47.28 7.02 30.90
C PRO A 441 48.12 8.16 31.53
N PHE A 442 48.67 7.95 32.72
CA PHE A 442 49.52 8.97 33.36
C PHE A 442 50.80 9.25 32.54
N SER A 443 51.23 8.33 31.69
CA SER A 443 52.33 8.54 30.73
C SER A 443 52.02 9.60 29.67
N ALA A 444 50.75 9.96 29.48
CA ALA A 444 50.34 11.02 28.58
C ALA A 444 50.40 12.41 29.22
N LEU A 445 50.60 12.52 30.54
CA LEU A 445 50.67 13.79 31.26
C LEU A 445 52.07 14.42 31.14
N ALA A 446 52.11 15.73 30.92
CA ALA A 446 53.33 16.51 31.10
C ALA A 446 53.81 16.43 32.56
N GLN A 447 55.13 16.54 32.77
CA GLN A 447 55.78 16.33 34.07
C GLN A 447 55.24 17.28 35.16
N ASP A 448 54.91 18.52 34.79
CA ASP A 448 54.32 19.52 35.67
C ASP A 448 52.88 19.19 36.12
N LEU A 449 52.13 18.46 35.29
CA LEU A 449 50.81 17.94 35.63
C LEU A 449 50.90 16.72 36.54
N LEU A 450 51.89 15.84 36.32
CA LEU A 450 52.08 14.62 37.10
C LEU A 450 52.39 14.92 38.56
N GLU A 451 53.16 15.98 38.84
CA GLU A 451 53.52 16.40 40.19
C GLU A 451 52.35 17.02 40.97
N LYS A 452 51.38 17.63 40.28
CA LYS A 452 50.23 18.35 40.87
C LYS A 452 48.95 18.09 40.05
N LEU A 453 48.50 16.85 40.06
CA LEU A 453 47.28 16.44 39.36
C LEU A 453 46.05 16.70 40.25
N GLU A 454 45.18 17.60 39.82
CA GLU A 454 43.95 17.95 40.55
C GLU A 454 42.73 17.77 39.62
N ILE A 455 41.63 17.28 40.19
CA ILE A 455 40.33 17.25 39.51
C ILE A 455 39.89 18.69 39.24
N GLY A 456 39.35 18.95 38.05
CA GLY A 456 38.98 20.29 37.60
C GLY A 456 40.11 21.06 36.90
N THR A 457 41.30 20.48 36.74
CA THR A 457 42.40 21.13 36.01
C THR A 457 42.06 21.26 34.52
N GLU A 458 42.11 22.48 33.98
CA GLU A 458 41.98 22.74 32.54
C GLU A 458 43.26 22.32 31.79
N VAL A 459 43.09 21.48 30.76
CA VAL A 459 44.17 20.89 29.98
C VAL A 459 43.93 21.04 28.47
N LEU A 460 45.02 20.95 27.71
CA LEU A 460 45.01 20.71 26.27
C LEU A 460 45.59 19.31 26.04
N PHE A 461 44.99 18.53 25.16
CA PHE A 461 45.41 17.16 24.85
C PHE A 461 45.13 16.82 23.40
N GLU A 462 45.83 15.83 22.87
CA GLU A 462 45.59 15.26 21.54
C GLU A 462 44.83 13.94 21.67
N THR A 463 44.08 13.54 20.64
CA THR A 463 43.44 12.21 20.61
C THR A 463 44.21 11.26 19.72
N LYS A 464 44.27 10.00 20.14
CA LYS A 464 44.79 8.88 19.37
C LYS A 464 43.78 7.73 19.39
N SER A 465 43.38 7.27 18.22
CA SER A 465 42.50 6.12 18.06
C SER A 465 43.27 4.81 18.22
N LEU A 466 42.79 3.94 19.11
CA LEU A 466 43.31 2.59 19.29
C LEU A 466 42.32 1.57 18.76
N LEU A 467 42.80 0.64 17.93
CA LEU A 467 42.04 -0.55 17.54
C LEU A 467 41.90 -1.47 18.75
N GLY A 468 40.67 -1.57 19.26
CA GLY A 468 40.29 -2.48 20.33
C GLY A 468 40.06 -3.91 19.84
N ILE A 469 39.75 -4.81 20.78
CA ILE A 469 39.34 -6.20 20.50
C ILE A 469 37.86 -6.27 20.05
N SER A 470 37.08 -5.20 20.28
CA SER A 470 35.74 -5.00 19.74
C SER A 470 35.77 -4.12 18.49
N ASP A 471 34.80 -4.29 17.59
CA ASP A 471 34.65 -3.57 16.30
C ASP A 471 34.45 -2.04 16.39
N ALA A 472 34.70 -1.41 17.55
CA ALA A 472 34.64 0.03 17.76
C ALA A 472 36.01 0.58 18.23
N PRO A 473 36.58 1.59 17.56
CA PRO A 473 37.84 2.22 17.96
C PRO A 473 37.69 2.93 19.31
N ILE A 474 38.68 2.78 20.19
CA ILE A 474 38.72 3.45 21.49
C ILE A 474 39.63 4.67 21.37
N GLU A 475 39.11 5.87 21.66
CA GLU A 475 39.90 7.10 21.71
C GLU A 475 40.69 7.20 23.03
N GLN A 476 41.99 7.48 22.93
CA GLN A 476 42.87 7.75 24.06
C GLN A 476 43.44 9.16 23.98
N ALA A 477 43.44 9.89 25.08
CA ALA A 477 44.05 11.20 25.18
C ALA A 477 45.58 11.08 25.37
N THR A 478 46.33 11.79 24.52
CA THR A 478 47.79 11.86 24.49
C THR A 478 48.28 13.30 24.63
N ASN A 479 49.56 13.50 24.98
CA ASN A 479 50.20 14.83 25.03
C ASN A 479 49.45 15.89 25.87
N ILE A 480 49.08 15.52 27.10
CA ILE A 480 48.24 16.33 27.99
C ILE A 480 49.09 17.37 28.71
N ARG A 481 48.75 18.65 28.53
CA ARG A 481 49.45 19.80 29.13
C ARG A 481 48.48 20.80 29.73
N ARG A 482 48.93 21.55 30.75
CA ARG A 482 48.12 22.58 31.43
C ARG A 482 47.77 23.71 30.49
N ARG A 483 46.50 24.14 30.50
CA ARG A 483 46.07 25.32 29.75
C ARG A 483 46.50 26.58 30.49
N LYS A 484 47.47 27.34 29.97
CA LYS A 484 47.89 28.63 30.54
C LYS A 484 46.76 29.65 30.36
N LYS A 485 46.18 30.18 31.44
CA LYS A 485 45.24 31.32 31.37
C LYS A 485 45.97 32.54 30.79
N LYS A 486 45.41 33.17 29.75
CA LYS A 486 45.86 34.48 29.26
C LYS A 486 45.76 35.49 30.43
N PRO A 487 46.79 36.30 30.72
CA PRO A 487 46.66 37.39 31.68
C PRO A 487 45.59 38.37 31.18
N THR A 488 44.60 38.65 32.01
CA THR A 488 43.51 39.59 31.73
C THR A 488 44.07 40.99 31.49
N SER A 489 43.96 41.50 30.27
CA SER A 489 44.22 42.91 29.97
C SER A 489 43.21 43.77 30.72
N LYS A 490 43.66 44.62 31.64
CA LYS A 490 42.85 45.67 32.26
C LYS A 490 42.23 46.53 31.14
N LYS A 491 40.90 46.58 31.05
CA LYS A 491 40.20 47.62 30.26
C LYS A 491 40.62 49.00 30.79
N PRO A 492 41.01 49.96 29.95
CA PRO A 492 41.16 51.34 30.40
C PRO A 492 39.78 51.90 30.80
N PRO A 493 39.73 52.79 31.80
CA PRO A 493 38.47 53.40 32.24
C PRO A 493 37.89 54.28 31.13
N ILE A 494 36.58 54.15 30.93
CA ILE A 494 35.78 55.01 30.04
C ILE A 494 35.80 56.43 30.64
N PRO A 495 36.18 57.48 29.89
CA PRO A 495 36.03 58.85 30.37
C PRO A 495 34.55 59.19 30.46
N ALA A 496 34.11 59.72 31.60
CA ALA A 496 32.80 60.33 31.73
C ALA A 496 32.77 61.64 30.95
N ILE A 497 31.76 61.80 30.09
CA ILE A 497 30.87 62.97 29.92
C ILE A 497 29.69 62.52 29.04
#